data_AF-A0A920KPG8-F1
#
_entry.id   AF-A0A920KPG8-F1
#
_cell.length_a   1.000
_cell.length_b   1.000
_cell.length_c   1.000
_cell.angle_alpha   90.00
_cell.angle_beta   90.00
_cell.angle_gamma   90.00
#
_symmetry.space_group_name_H-M   'P 1'
#
loop_
_entity.id
_entity.type
_entity.pdbx_description
1 polymer ?
#
loop_
_entity_poly.entity_id
_entity_poly.type
_entity_poly.pdbx_seq_one_letter_code
_entity_poly.pdbx_strand_id
1 'polypeptide(L)'
;MEKREGLVSLGKDFFSSIFPGEKEGRETPIFYTRATPKVVGGVTSPCKSVGVALYEALIDVVPVSSPAVGETKLLENIHRAVNIGLVNEMKIVAINGVDIFEVIELQKTQNPSGLQLLSGARGRRSLTDRPLF
;
A
#
# COMPACT_ATOMS: atom_id res chain seq x y z
N MET A 1 33.07 13.49 36.07
CA MET A 1 32.33 13.17 34.83
C MET A 1 31.25 12.19 35.20
N GLU A 2 30.03 12.69 35.38
CA GLU A 2 28.92 12.01 36.05
C GLU A 2 28.29 10.97 35.11
N LYS A 3 28.25 9.72 35.57
CA LYS A 3 27.64 8.58 34.89
C LYS A 3 26.13 8.73 35.06
N ARG A 4 25.40 9.05 33.99
CA ARG A 4 23.92 9.10 34.06
C ARG A 4 23.39 7.67 34.24
N GLU A 5 22.99 7.33 35.45
CA GLU A 5 22.21 6.12 35.74
C GLU A 5 20.83 6.23 35.08
N GLY A 6 20.38 5.13 34.47
CA GLY A 6 19.05 5.03 33.85
C GLY A 6 18.99 5.03 32.32
N LEU A 7 20.05 4.62 31.59
CA LEU A 7 19.95 4.44 30.14
C LEU A 7 19.15 3.18 29.79
N VAL A 8 17.87 3.38 29.44
CA VAL A 8 17.02 2.39 28.78
C VAL A 8 17.61 2.07 27.39
N SER A 9 17.81 0.79 27.08
CA SER A 9 18.41 0.33 25.84
C SER A 9 17.41 -0.29 24.86
N LEU A 10 17.40 0.20 23.62
CA LEU A 10 16.54 -0.29 22.55
C LEU A 10 16.89 -1.74 22.17
N GLY A 11 15.89 -2.61 22.11
CA GLY A 11 16.04 -4.05 21.86
C GLY A 11 16.36 -4.89 23.09
N LYS A 12 16.38 -4.30 24.29
CA LYS A 12 16.52 -5.01 25.56
C LYS A 12 15.47 -4.54 26.58
N ASP A 13 15.46 -3.24 26.85
CA ASP A 13 14.56 -2.63 27.85
C ASP A 13 13.30 -2.05 27.19
N PHE A 14 13.39 -1.66 25.91
CA PHE A 14 12.27 -1.17 25.10
C PHE A 14 12.37 -1.71 23.67
N PHE A 15 11.23 -2.00 23.03
CA PHE A 15 11.18 -2.51 21.66
C PHE A 15 10.33 -1.60 20.77
N SER A 16 10.84 -1.27 19.58
CA SER A 16 10.14 -0.41 18.59
C SER A 16 9.98 -1.12 17.26
N SER A 17 8.74 -1.22 16.80
CA SER A 17 8.36 -1.79 15.51
C SER A 17 7.30 -0.94 14.82
N ILE A 18 7.37 -0.84 13.48
CA ILE A 18 6.41 -0.07 12.67
C ILE A 18 5.44 -1.00 11.97
N PHE A 19 4.18 -0.56 11.94
CA PHE A 19 3.05 -1.22 11.29
C PHE A 19 2.21 -0.14 10.58
N PRO A 20 2.19 -0.08 9.24
CA PRO A 20 1.23 0.78 8.56
C PRO A 20 -0.16 0.19 8.76
N GLY A 21 -0.99 0.87 9.54
CA GLY A 21 -2.39 0.50 9.71
C GLY A 21 -3.13 0.48 8.38
N GLU A 22 -4.07 -0.44 8.25
CA GLU A 22 -5.03 -0.44 7.16
C GLU A 22 -6.13 0.58 7.51
N LYS A 23 -6.49 1.45 6.57
CA LYS A 23 -7.57 2.43 6.79
C LYS A 23 -8.90 1.71 6.54
N GLU A 24 -9.57 1.29 7.60
CA GLU A 24 -10.96 0.83 7.53
C GLU A 24 -11.83 1.97 6.96
N GLY A 25 -12.53 1.68 5.87
CA GLY A 25 -13.44 2.63 5.24
C GLY A 25 -14.63 2.91 6.14
N ARG A 26 -15.22 4.12 6.03
CA ARG A 26 -16.41 4.53 6.80
C ARG A 26 -17.68 3.73 6.51
N GLU A 27 -17.68 2.84 5.51
CA GLU A 27 -18.88 2.20 4.96
C GLU A 27 -18.98 0.69 5.20
N THR A 28 -17.99 0.06 5.84
CA THR A 28 -18.02 -1.37 6.12
C THR A 28 -18.45 -1.64 7.56
N PRO A 29 -19.61 -2.28 7.80
CA PRO A 29 -19.89 -2.88 9.09
C PRO A 29 -18.77 -3.88 9.37
N ILE A 30 -18.24 -3.75 10.56
CA ILE A 30 -17.11 -4.48 11.15
C ILE A 30 -17.31 -6.00 10.98
N PHE A 31 -16.20 -6.74 11.06
CA PHE A 31 -16.06 -8.21 11.18
C PHE A 31 -15.70 -8.98 9.90
N TYR A 32 -14.42 -8.96 9.53
CA TYR A 32 -13.79 -10.13 8.90
C TYR A 32 -12.44 -10.44 9.55
N THR A 33 -12.47 -11.50 10.35
CA THR A 33 -11.39 -12.17 11.09
C THR A 33 -10.42 -12.93 10.17
N ARG A 34 -10.06 -12.31 9.03
CA ARG A 34 -8.93 -12.72 8.19
C ARG A 34 -8.32 -11.44 7.63
N ALA A 35 -7.65 -10.71 8.53
CA ALA A 35 -7.04 -9.43 8.24
C ALA A 35 -5.97 -9.58 7.16
N THR A 36 -5.86 -8.58 6.28
CA THR A 36 -4.69 -8.41 5.40
C THR A 36 -3.42 -8.59 6.23
N PRO A 37 -2.48 -9.47 5.83
CA PRO A 37 -1.27 -9.72 6.60
C PRO A 37 -0.56 -8.41 6.96
N LYS A 38 -0.12 -8.27 8.20
CA LYS A 38 0.52 -7.03 8.67
C LYS A 38 2.02 -7.10 8.45
N VAL A 39 2.58 -6.02 7.90
CA VAL A 39 4.02 -5.89 7.70
C VAL A 39 4.67 -5.41 8.98
N VAL A 40 5.70 -6.11 9.43
CA VAL A 40 6.35 -5.87 10.73
C VAL A 40 7.84 -5.64 10.54
N GLY A 41 8.28 -4.40 10.79
CA GLY A 41 9.69 -4.02 10.78
C GLY A 41 10.15 -3.53 12.14
N GLY A 42 11.20 -4.15 12.70
CA GLY A 42 11.81 -3.74 13.97
C GLY A 42 13.12 -3.00 13.75
N VAL A 43 13.39 -1.98 14.59
CA VAL A 43 14.64 -1.19 14.50
C VAL A 43 15.89 -2.05 14.76
N THR A 44 15.74 -3.09 15.58
CA THR A 44 16.75 -4.12 15.83
C THR A 44 16.14 -5.51 15.69
N SER A 45 16.98 -6.55 15.57
CA SER A 45 16.51 -7.94 15.45
C SER A 45 15.60 -8.36 16.62
N PRO A 46 15.93 -8.06 17.90
CA PRO A 46 15.02 -8.31 19.02
C PRO A 46 13.68 -7.56 18.91
N CYS A 47 13.68 -6.31 18.46
CA CYS A 47 12.43 -5.55 18.26
C CYS A 47 11.51 -6.23 17.25
N LYS A 48 12.09 -6.73 16.15
CA LYS A 48 11.34 -7.46 15.13
C LYS A 48 10.77 -8.76 15.71
N SER A 49 11.57 -9.56 16.41
CA SER A 49 11.10 -10.81 17.01
C SER A 49 9.95 -10.61 17.98
N VAL A 50 10.05 -9.59 18.85
CA VAL A 50 8.97 -9.23 19.78
C VAL A 50 7.73 -8.74 19.04
N GLY A 51 7.89 -7.87 18.04
CA GLY A 51 6.78 -7.38 17.22
C GLY A 51 6.06 -8.49 16.47
N VAL A 52 6.80 -9.41 15.86
CA VAL A 52 6.25 -10.57 15.15
C VAL A 52 5.46 -11.47 16.11
N ALA A 53 6.07 -11.86 17.24
CA ALA A 53 5.42 -12.73 18.23
C ALA A 53 4.13 -12.13 18.80
N LEU A 54 4.08 -10.81 18.96
CA LEU A 54 2.88 -10.11 19.43
C LEU A 54 1.71 -10.22 18.44
N TYR A 55 1.97 -10.03 17.15
CA TYR A 55 0.91 -9.94 16.13
C TYR A 55 0.54 -11.30 15.53
N GLU A 56 1.48 -12.24 15.42
CA GLU A 56 1.20 -13.60 14.92
C GLU A 56 0.17 -14.35 15.78
N ALA A 57 -0.01 -13.95 17.05
CA ALA A 57 -1.06 -14.49 17.91
C ALA A 57 -2.48 -14.13 17.45
N LEU A 58 -2.64 -13.10 16.60
CA LEU A 58 -3.94 -12.54 16.22
C LEU A 58 -4.17 -12.56 14.71
N ILE A 59 -3.13 -12.35 13.90
CA ILE A 59 -3.21 -12.13 12.44
C ILE A 59 -1.92 -12.61 11.75
N ASP A 60 -2.01 -12.89 10.44
CA ASP A 60 -0.84 -13.23 9.65
C ASP A 60 0.14 -12.03 9.57
N VAL A 61 1.44 -12.31 9.65
CA VAL A 61 2.51 -11.31 9.69
C VAL A 61 3.51 -11.53 8.56
N VAL A 62 3.96 -10.43 7.95
CA VAL A 62 5.07 -10.40 7.00
C VAL A 62 6.24 -9.64 7.63
N PRO A 63 7.27 -10.34 8.15
CA PRO A 63 8.43 -9.68 8.73
C PRO A 63 9.32 -9.06 7.65
N VAL A 64 9.81 -7.84 7.88
CA VAL A 64 10.72 -7.14 6.98
C VAL A 64 12.06 -6.81 7.64
N SER A 65 13.04 -6.43 6.83
CA SER A 65 14.42 -6.20 7.29
C SER A 65 14.58 -4.96 8.16
N SER A 66 13.74 -3.94 7.97
CA SER A 66 13.77 -2.70 8.74
C SER A 66 12.38 -2.05 8.79
N PRO A 67 12.14 -1.11 9.72
CA PRO A 67 10.89 -0.36 9.78
C PRO A 67 10.59 0.42 8.49
N ALA A 68 11.62 0.95 7.83
CA ALA A 68 11.51 1.71 6.58
C ALA A 68 10.96 0.85 5.42
N VAL A 69 11.40 -0.42 5.32
CA VAL A 69 10.84 -1.36 4.33
C VAL A 69 9.37 -1.66 4.63
N GLY A 70 8.98 -1.55 5.90
CA GLY A 70 7.61 -1.72 6.36
C GLY A 70 6.67 -0.62 5.91
N GLU A 71 7.13 0.50 5.34
CA GLU A 71 6.30 1.65 4.93
C GLU A 71 5.50 1.43 3.63
N THR A 72 4.83 0.29 3.51
CA THR A 72 4.04 -0.10 2.33
C THR A 72 2.92 0.89 1.99
N LYS A 73 2.40 1.60 3.00
CA LYS A 73 1.32 2.57 2.83
C LYS A 73 1.71 3.76 1.95
N LEU A 74 2.98 4.16 1.98
CA LEU A 74 3.47 5.22 1.10
C LEU A 74 3.36 4.80 -0.35
N LEU A 75 3.80 3.57 -0.67
CA LEU A 75 3.72 3.05 -2.04
C LEU A 75 2.27 2.88 -2.50
N GLU A 76 1.36 2.43 -1.64
CA GLU A 76 -0.08 2.37 -1.95
C GLU A 76 -0.63 3.76 -2.30
N ASN A 77 -0.30 4.77 -1.49
CA ASN A 77 -0.74 6.15 -1.73
C ASN A 77 -0.17 6.72 -3.03
N ILE A 78 1.12 6.46 -3.31
CA ILE A 78 1.77 6.87 -4.54
C ILE A 78 1.09 6.22 -5.75
N HIS A 79 0.87 4.90 -5.71
CA HIS A 79 0.21 4.17 -6.79
C HIS A 79 -1.19 4.70 -7.06
N ARG A 80 -1.97 5.00 -6.00
CA ARG A 80 -3.29 5.63 -6.12
C ARG A 80 -3.18 7.02 -6.76
N ALA A 81 -2.26 7.86 -6.29
CA ALA A 81 -2.08 9.22 -6.80
C ALA A 81 -1.70 9.22 -8.29
N VAL A 82 -0.75 8.38 -8.68
CA VAL A 82 -0.32 8.23 -10.09
C VAL A 82 -1.50 7.78 -10.97
N ASN A 83 -2.26 6.77 -10.53
CA ASN A 83 -3.39 6.27 -11.33
C ASN A 83 -4.53 7.29 -11.46
N ILE A 84 -4.82 8.05 -10.39
CA ILE A 84 -5.81 9.14 -10.46
C ILE A 84 -5.35 10.21 -11.45
N GLY A 85 -4.09 10.65 -11.35
CA GLY A 85 -3.52 11.63 -12.28
C GLY A 85 -3.59 11.14 -13.73
N LEU A 86 -3.16 9.91 -13.98
CA LEU A 86 -3.18 9.29 -15.31
C LEU A 86 -4.60 9.24 -15.90
N VAL A 87 -5.59 8.76 -15.15
CA VAL A 87 -6.99 8.71 -15.63
C VAL A 87 -7.55 10.12 -15.86
N ASN A 88 -7.18 11.09 -15.03
CA ASN A 88 -7.60 12.49 -15.23
C ASN A 88 -7.03 13.07 -16.53
N GLU A 89 -5.78 12.79 -16.88
CA GLU A 89 -5.20 13.23 -18.16
C GLU A 89 -5.86 12.50 -19.35
N MET A 90 -6.08 11.19 -19.23
CA MET A 90 -6.77 10.40 -20.26
C MET A 90 -8.21 10.87 -20.48
N LYS A 91 -8.86 11.44 -19.46
CA LYS A 91 -10.21 12.02 -19.59
C LYS A 91 -10.25 13.16 -20.60
N ILE A 92 -9.22 14.02 -20.63
CA ILE A 92 -9.14 15.13 -21.58
C ILE A 92 -9.07 14.60 -23.01
N VAL A 93 -8.26 13.55 -23.22
CA VAL A 93 -8.14 12.86 -24.51
C VAL A 93 -9.46 12.22 -24.93
N ALA A 94 -10.15 11.54 -23.99
CA ALA A 94 -11.44 10.92 -24.25
C ALA A 94 -12.53 11.92 -24.63
N ILE A 95 -12.57 13.10 -24.00
CA ILE A 95 -13.51 14.19 -24.34
C ILE A 95 -13.31 14.68 -25.78
N ASN A 96 -12.09 14.60 -26.30
CA ASN A 96 -11.77 14.94 -27.70
C ASN A 96 -12.14 13.84 -28.70
N GLY A 97 -12.89 12.81 -28.29
CA GLY A 97 -13.43 11.77 -29.17
C GLY A 97 -12.50 10.57 -29.42
N VAL A 98 -11.43 10.43 -28.65
CA VAL A 98 -10.49 9.30 -28.78
C VAL A 98 -10.92 8.15 -27.87
N ASP A 99 -11.01 6.92 -28.42
CA ASP A 99 -11.21 5.71 -27.61
C ASP A 99 -9.90 5.32 -26.90
N ILE A 100 -9.82 5.70 -25.63
CA ILE A 100 -8.66 5.43 -24.79
C ILE A 100 -8.37 3.92 -24.62
N PHE A 101 -9.38 3.05 -24.74
CA PHE A 101 -9.18 1.60 -24.62
C PHE A 101 -8.58 1.02 -25.89
N GLU A 102 -9.02 1.51 -27.06
CA GLU A 102 -8.39 1.16 -28.33
C GLU A 102 -6.92 1.57 -28.35
N VAL A 103 -6.61 2.79 -27.89
CA VAL A 103 -5.23 3.28 -27.76
C VAL A 103 -4.40 2.38 -26.84
N ILE A 104 -4.97 1.97 -25.70
CA ILE A 104 -4.31 1.07 -24.74
C ILE A 104 -4.00 -0.31 -25.37
N GLU A 105 -4.94 -0.89 -26.12
CA GLU A 105 -4.73 -2.19 -26.78
C GLU A 105 -3.72 -2.11 -27.94
N LEU A 106 -3.77 -1.03 -28.74
CA LEU A 106 -2.78 -0.77 -29.77
C LEU A 106 -1.38 -0.59 -29.17
N GLN A 107 -1.28 0.16 -28.07
CA GLN A 107 -0.01 0.34 -27.38
C GLN A 107 0.55 -1.01 -26.93
N LYS A 108 -0.24 -1.85 -26.24
CA LYS A 108 0.22 -3.16 -25.74
C LYS A 108 0.80 -4.04 -26.85
N THR A 109 0.26 -3.91 -28.06
CA THR A 109 0.75 -4.62 -29.25
C THR A 109 2.09 -4.06 -29.72
N GLN A 110 2.27 -2.74 -29.70
CA GLN A 110 3.48 -2.06 -30.19
C GLN A 110 4.64 -2.08 -29.17
N ASN A 111 4.33 -1.95 -27.88
CA ASN A 111 5.34 -1.96 -26.81
C ASN A 111 4.75 -2.58 -25.52
N PRO A 112 4.79 -3.92 -25.41
CA PRO A 112 4.11 -4.69 -24.36
C PRO A 112 4.53 -4.36 -22.93
N SER A 113 5.72 -3.79 -22.71
CA SER A 113 6.21 -3.45 -21.37
C SER A 113 5.77 -2.07 -20.88
N GLY A 114 5.25 -1.20 -21.76
CA GLY A 114 4.99 0.21 -21.45
C GLY A 114 3.82 0.48 -20.50
N LEU A 115 2.93 -0.49 -20.29
CA LEU A 115 1.64 -0.28 -19.61
C LEU A 115 1.40 -1.14 -18.36
N GLN A 116 2.45 -1.71 -17.77
CA GLN A 116 2.35 -2.65 -16.65
C GLN A 116 1.56 -2.10 -15.43
N LEU A 117 1.50 -0.78 -15.27
CA LEU A 117 0.80 -0.10 -14.18
C LEU A 117 -0.74 -0.16 -14.25
N LEU A 118 -1.33 -0.43 -15.43
CA LEU A 118 -2.79 -0.41 -15.63
C LEU A 118 -3.46 -1.78 -15.55
N SER A 119 -2.69 -2.84 -15.29
CA SER A 119 -3.16 -4.25 -15.37
C SER A 119 -4.27 -4.63 -14.37
N GLY A 120 -4.52 -3.81 -13.33
CA GLY A 120 -5.58 -4.04 -12.34
C GLY A 120 -6.99 -3.51 -12.72
N ALA A 121 -7.13 -2.71 -13.77
CA ALA A 121 -8.40 -2.09 -14.14
C ALA A 121 -9.25 -2.97 -15.08
N ARG A 122 -9.53 -4.23 -14.69
CA ARG A 122 -10.50 -5.07 -15.42
C ARG A 122 -11.90 -4.88 -14.85
N GLY A 123 -12.58 -3.84 -15.33
CA GLY A 123 -14.02 -3.65 -15.17
C GLY A 123 -14.60 -3.05 -16.44
N ARG A 124 -15.20 -3.86 -17.31
CA ARG A 124 -16.06 -3.36 -18.39
C ARG A 124 -17.32 -2.74 -17.75
N ARG A 125 -17.24 -1.48 -17.37
CA ARG A 125 -18.40 -0.59 -17.21
C ARG A 125 -18.04 0.70 -17.91
N SER A 126 -18.94 1.19 -18.76
CA SER A 126 -18.74 2.43 -19.48
C SER A 126 -18.42 3.53 -18.47
N LEU A 127 -17.40 4.33 -18.76
CA LEU A 127 -17.05 5.52 -17.97
C LEU A 127 -18.13 6.63 -18.08
N THR A 128 -19.19 6.39 -18.85
CA THR A 128 -20.29 7.32 -19.10
C THR A 128 -21.50 7.12 -18.19
N ASP A 129 -21.60 6.01 -17.45
CA ASP A 129 -22.83 5.64 -16.73
C ASP A 129 -22.90 6.06 -15.25
N ARG A 130 -21.98 6.90 -14.75
CA ARG A 130 -22.12 7.47 -13.40
C ARG A 130 -21.75 8.95 -13.34
N PRO A 131 -22.60 9.82 -12.77
CA PRO A 131 -22.14 11.13 -12.34
C PRO A 131 -21.10 10.96 -11.23
N LEU A 132 -19.95 11.60 -11.41
CA LEU A 132 -18.89 11.66 -10.40
C LEU A 132 -19.23 12.77 -9.40
N PHE A 133 -20.20 12.53 -8.52
CA PHE A 133 -20.38 13.20 -7.22
C PHE A 133 -21.09 12.25 -6.24
#